data_AF-A0A376LAB0-F1
#
_entry.id   AF-A0A376LAB0-F1
#
_cell.length_a   1.000
_cell.length_b   1.000
_cell.length_c   1.000
_cell.angle_alpha   90.00
_cell.angle_beta   90.00
_cell.angle_gamma   90.00
#
_symmetry.space_group_name_H-M   'P 1'
#
loop_
_entity.id
_entity.type
_entity.pdbx_description
1 polymer ?
#
loop_
_entity_poly.entity_id
_entity_poly.type
_entity_poly.pdbx_seq_one_letter_code
_entity_poly.pdbx_strand_id
1 'polypeptide(L)'
;MAIPIDETDLVSAWQQALIQLDLDPKTDAYVLALPASLPVRYAAVLTVINALVDFVARFPNPHPLLVVAGQDFGKALGMLLRPQLQTTPVGSH
;
A
#
# COMPACT_ATOMS: atom_id res chain seq x y z
N MET A 1 3.37 -19.47 -15.25
CA MET A 1 3.81 -18.21 -15.88
C MET A 1 4.07 -17.22 -14.75
N ALA A 2 5.29 -16.71 -14.63
CA ALA A 2 5.58 -15.62 -13.70
C ALA A 2 5.20 -14.32 -14.42
N ILE A 3 4.20 -13.60 -13.89
CA ILE A 3 3.88 -12.26 -14.39
C ILE A 3 5.06 -11.37 -13.96
N PRO A 4 5.80 -10.73 -14.88
CA PRO A 4 6.75 -9.71 -14.47
C PRO A 4 5.91 -8.57 -13.89
N ILE A 5 5.91 -8.47 -12.56
CA ILE A 5 5.45 -7.28 -11.86
C ILE A 5 6.42 -6.17 -12.27
N ASP A 6 6.05 -5.42 -13.29
CA ASP A 6 6.70 -4.16 -13.62
C ASP A 6 6.54 -3.28 -12.37
N GLU A 7 7.66 -2.93 -11.73
CA GLU A 7 7.70 -2.14 -10.49
C GLU A 7 6.94 -0.80 -10.60
N THR A 8 6.57 -0.41 -11.83
CA THR A 8 5.95 0.86 -12.18
C THR A 8 4.42 0.88 -11.98
N ASP A 9 3.72 -0.26 -11.86
CA ASP A 9 2.25 -0.26 -11.68
C ASP A 9 1.75 -1.19 -10.57
N LEU A 10 2.10 -0.84 -9.32
CA LEU A 10 1.67 -1.54 -8.11
C LEU A 10 0.14 -1.63 -7.99
N VAL A 11 -0.58 -0.59 -8.42
CA VAL A 11 -2.04 -0.50 -8.31
C VAL A 11 -2.70 -1.57 -9.18
N SER A 12 -2.30 -1.71 -10.45
CA SER A 12 -2.84 -2.76 -11.32
C SER A 12 -2.44 -4.14 -10.81
N ALA A 13 -1.22 -4.31 -10.30
CA ALA A 13 -0.79 -5.60 -9.74
C ALA A 13 -1.68 -6.04 -8.55
N TRP A 14 -2.01 -5.13 -7.64
CA TRP A 14 -2.91 -5.41 -6.53
C TRP A 14 -4.34 -5.67 -6.99
N GLN A 15 -4.86 -4.87 -7.93
CA GLN A 15 -6.18 -5.10 -8.52
C GLN A 15 -6.29 -6.49 -9.15
N GLN A 16 -5.28 -6.90 -9.92
CA GLN A 16 -5.23 -8.23 -10.52
C GLN A 16 -5.18 -9.33 -9.45
N ALA A 17 -4.41 -9.14 -8.38
CA ALA A 17 -4.34 -10.10 -7.28
C ALA A 17 -5.71 -10.26 -6.59
N LEU A 18 -6.44 -9.18 -6.36
CA LEU A 18 -7.77 -9.23 -5.77
C LEU A 18 -8.78 -9.98 -6.64
N ILE A 19 -8.77 -9.72 -7.95
CA ILE A 19 -9.62 -10.44 -8.91
C ILE A 19 -9.33 -11.94 -8.89
N GLN A 20 -8.04 -12.31 -8.88
CA GLN A 20 -7.62 -13.72 -8.85
C GLN A 20 -8.01 -14.44 -7.55
N LEU A 21 -8.15 -13.68 -6.47
CA LEU A 21 -8.55 -14.19 -5.15
C LEU A 21 -10.06 -14.08 -4.90
N ASP A 22 -10.82 -13.53 -5.85
CA ASP A 22 -12.26 -13.25 -5.71
C ASP A 22 -12.60 -12.35 -4.51
N LEU A 23 -11.74 -11.35 -4.24
CA LEU A 23 -11.92 -10.40 -3.13
C LEU A 23 -12.53 -9.08 -3.62
N ASP A 24 -13.53 -8.56 -2.92
CA ASP A 24 -14.08 -7.22 -3.17
C ASP A 24 -13.24 -6.17 -2.44
N PRO A 25 -12.53 -5.29 -3.16
CA PRO A 25 -11.67 -4.28 -2.54
C PRO A 25 -12.41 -3.23 -1.70
N LYS A 26 -13.75 -3.13 -1.79
CA LYS A 26 -14.54 -2.16 -1.04
C LYS A 26 -15.14 -2.71 0.25
N THR A 27 -15.20 -4.04 0.41
CA THR A 27 -15.87 -4.67 1.56
C THR A 27 -15.04 -5.73 2.25
N ASP A 28 -14.16 -6.43 1.54
CA ASP A 28 -13.36 -7.50 2.15
C ASP A 28 -12.11 -6.93 2.81
N ALA A 29 -11.69 -7.59 3.90
CA ALA A 29 -10.40 -7.32 4.51
C ALA A 29 -9.31 -8.06 3.73
N TYR A 30 -8.28 -7.33 3.28
CA TYR A 30 -7.16 -7.89 2.53
C TYR A 30 -5.84 -7.26 2.96
N VAL A 31 -4.75 -7.88 2.51
CA VAL A 31 -3.38 -7.46 2.77
C VAL A 31 -2.69 -7.19 1.43
N LEU A 32 -2.09 -6.01 1.29
CA LEU A 32 -1.28 -5.67 0.13
C LEU A 32 0.18 -6.01 0.39
N ALA A 33 0.75 -6.89 -0.43
CA ALA A 33 2.17 -7.21 -0.39
C ALA A 33 2.96 -6.26 -1.30
N LEU A 34 4.04 -5.70 -0.77
CA LEU A 34 5.02 -4.95 -1.55
C LEU A 34 6.09 -5.91 -2.10
N PRO A 35 6.64 -5.64 -3.30
CA PRO A 35 7.76 -6.42 -3.83
C PRO A 35 8.96 -6.40 -2.88
N ALA A 36 9.50 -7.58 -2.57
CA ALA A 36 10.64 -7.73 -1.65
C ALA A 36 11.93 -7.06 -2.17
N SER A 37 12.04 -6.89 -3.49
CA SER A 37 13.18 -6.27 -4.17
C SER A 37 13.11 -4.75 -4.23
N LEU A 38 12.08 -4.12 -3.65
CA LEU A 38 11.96 -2.66 -3.65
C LEU A 38 13.18 -2.01 -3.00
N PRO A 39 13.83 -1.04 -3.67
CA PRO A 39 14.98 -0.38 -3.10
C PRO A 39 14.54 0.51 -1.93
N VAL A 40 15.23 0.41 -0.80
CA VAL A 40 14.97 1.23 0.41
C VAL A 40 15.57 2.62 0.22
N ARG A 41 15.02 3.39 -0.72
CA ARG A 41 15.40 4.78 -1.03
C ARG A 41 14.17 5.67 -1.08
N TYR A 42 14.36 6.95 -0.76
CA TYR A 42 13.27 7.92 -0.64
C TYR A 42 12.30 7.91 -1.83
N ALA A 43 12.82 7.93 -3.07
CA ALA A 43 12.00 7.92 -4.27
C ALA A 43 11.06 6.69 -4.36
N ALA A 44 11.58 5.50 -4.02
CA ALA A 44 10.78 4.28 -4.06
C ALA A 44 9.73 4.24 -2.94
N VAL A 45 10.08 4.74 -1.75
CA VAL A 45 9.10 4.86 -0.66
C VAL A 45 7.99 5.84 -1.03
N LEU A 46 8.32 6.97 -1.66
CA LEU A 46 7.33 7.94 -2.13
C LEU A 46 6.43 7.35 -3.23
N THR A 47 7.00 6.60 -4.19
CA THR A 47 6.23 5.89 -5.22
C THR A 47 5.23 4.93 -4.59
N VAL A 48 5.63 4.13 -3.59
CA VAL A 48 4.73 3.21 -2.88
C VAL A 48 3.64 3.98 -2.14
N ILE A 49 3.97 5.06 -1.42
CA ILE A 49 2.97 5.87 -0.72
C ILE A 49 1.94 6.41 -1.71
N ASN A 50 2.37 6.95 -2.85
CA ASN A 50 1.46 7.47 -3.87
C ASN A 50 0.57 6.35 -4.45
N ALA A 51 1.13 5.17 -4.71
CA ALA A 51 0.36 4.02 -5.16
C ALA A 51 -0.69 3.56 -4.13
N LEU A 52 -0.34 3.53 -2.84
CA LEU A 52 -1.28 3.19 -1.76
C LEU A 52 -2.41 4.22 -1.66
N VAL A 53 -2.10 5.51 -1.75
CA VAL A 53 -3.10 6.60 -1.73
C VAL A 53 -4.04 6.49 -2.92
N ASP A 54 -3.51 6.32 -4.14
CA ASP A 54 -4.31 6.14 -5.35
C ASP A 54 -5.20 4.89 -5.25
N PHE A 55 -4.66 3.79 -4.74
CA PHE A 55 -5.41 2.54 -4.56
C PHE A 55 -6.59 2.70 -3.59
N VAL A 56 -6.37 3.29 -2.40
CA VAL A 56 -7.43 3.53 -1.41
C VAL A 56 -8.47 4.56 -1.91
N ALA A 57 -8.04 5.55 -2.67
CA ALA A 57 -8.96 6.52 -3.28
C ALA A 57 -9.88 5.85 -4.32
N ARG A 58 -9.36 4.89 -5.10
CA ARG A 58 -10.16 4.11 -6.06
C ARG A 58 -11.09 3.11 -5.37
N PHE A 59 -10.63 2.52 -4.27
CA PHE A 59 -11.36 1.51 -3.51
C PHE A 59 -11.44 1.90 -2.02
N PRO A 60 -12.38 2.79 -1.67
CA PRO A 60 -12.61 3.11 -0.27
C PRO A 60 -13.16 1.86 0.44
N ASN A 61 -12.46 1.41 1.48
CA ASN A 61 -12.81 0.22 2.25
C ASN A 61 -12.97 0.61 3.74
N PRO A 62 -14.02 0.14 4.45
CA PRO A 62 -14.21 0.41 5.88
C PRO A 62 -13.18 -0.29 6.78
N HIS A 63 -12.49 -1.32 6.30
CA HIS A 63 -11.46 -2.04 7.03
C HIS A 63 -10.10 -1.33 6.95
N PRO A 64 -9.25 -1.46 7.99
CA PRO A 64 -7.91 -0.89 7.95
C PRO A 64 -7.06 -1.57 6.87
N LEU A 65 -6.34 -0.76 6.08
CA LEU A 65 -5.43 -1.27 5.06
C LEU A 65 -4.19 -1.88 5.73
N LEU A 66 -3.96 -3.16 5.51
CA LEU A 66 -2.76 -3.87 5.95
C LEU A 66 -1.76 -3.97 4.79
N VAL A 67 -0.51 -3.57 5.05
CA VAL A 67 0.58 -3.62 4.07
C VAL A 67 1.73 -4.46 4.62
N VAL A 68 2.15 -5.47 3.85
CA VAL A 68 3.31 -6.31 4.16
C VAL A 68 4.46 -5.88 3.27
N ALA A 69 5.57 -5.53 3.92
CA ALA A 69 6.79 -5.05 3.27
C ALA A 69 8.02 -5.77 3.82
N GLY A 70 9.11 -5.77 3.05
CA GLY A 70 10.42 -6.16 3.58
C GLY A 70 10.79 -5.32 4.80
N GLN A 71 11.50 -5.91 5.77
CA GLN A 71 11.70 -5.32 7.09
C GLN A 71 12.21 -3.86 7.05
N ASP A 72 13.26 -3.58 6.26
CA ASP A 72 13.86 -2.24 6.18
C ASP A 72 12.96 -1.24 5.44
N PHE A 73 12.23 -1.72 4.43
CA PHE A 73 11.26 -0.89 3.72
C PHE A 73 10.08 -0.53 4.61
N GLY A 74 9.54 -1.49 5.37
CA GLY A 74 8.47 -1.26 6.34
C GLY A 74 8.87 -0.25 7.43
N LYS A 75 10.13 -0.32 7.90
CA LYS A 75 10.68 0.70 8.81
C LYS A 75 10.72 2.09 8.15
N ALA A 76 11.22 2.20 6.92
CA ALA A 76 11.28 3.47 6.19
C ALA A 76 9.89 4.07 5.93
N LEU A 77 8.93 3.24 5.51
CA LEU A 77 7.52 3.62 5.36
C LEU A 77 6.95 4.12 6.69
N GLY A 78 7.10 3.35 7.76
CA GLY A 78 6.60 3.73 9.08
C GLY A 78 7.21 5.05 9.56
N MET A 79 8.51 5.27 9.34
CA MET A 79 9.17 6.53 9.69
C MET A 79 8.63 7.74 8.93
N LEU A 80 8.29 7.58 7.64
CA LEU A 80 7.74 8.68 6.83
C LEU A 80 6.25 8.91 7.06
N LEU A 81 5.49 7.86 7.40
CA LEU A 81 4.05 7.94 7.66
C LEU A 81 3.74 8.42 9.08
N ARG A 82 4.53 8.01 10.10
CA ARG A 82 4.29 8.35 11.51
C ARG A 82 4.12 9.85 11.77
N PRO A 83 4.95 10.76 11.24
CA PRO A 83 4.77 12.20 11.41
C PRO A 83 3.45 12.68 10.82
N GLN A 84 3.09 12.20 9.62
CA GLN A 84 1.88 12.64 8.92
C GLN A 84 0.60 12.17 9.61
N LEU A 85 0.61 10.97 10.18
CA LEU A 85 -0.51 10.44 10.96
C LEU A 85 -0.64 11.13 12.32
N GLN A 86 0.48 11.45 12.99
CA GLN A 86 0.48 12.17 14.28
C GLN A 86 0.03 13.62 14.16
N THR A 87 0.17 14.24 12.98
CA THR A 87 -0.35 15.59 12.72
C THR A 87 -1.85 15.63 12.42
N THR A 88 -2.52 14.48 12.31
CA THR A 88 -3.99 14.45 12.24
C THR A 88 -4.52 14.72 13.65
N PRO A 89 -5.08 15.90 13.94
CA PRO A 89 -5.54 16.21 15.29
C PRO A 89 -6.65 15.23 15.64
N VAL A 90 -6.52 14.57 16.79
CA VAL A 90 -7.66 13.92 17.43
C VAL A 90 -8.63 15.04 17.82
N GLY A 91 -9.79 15.09 17.16
CA GLY A 91 -10.99 15.80 17.61
C GLY A 91 -10.83 17.27 17.96
N SER A 92 -11.21 18.15 17.04
CA SER A 92 -11.93 19.37 17.44
C SER A 92 -13.35 18.95 17.85
N HIS A 93 -13.58 18.78 19.16
CA HIS A 93 -14.90 18.89 19.76
C HIS A 93 -14.79 19.60 21.10
#